data_AF-A0A8T3VGZ5-F1
#
_entry.id   AF-A0A8T3VGZ5-F1
#
_cell.length_a   1.000
_cell.length_b   1.000
_cell.length_c   1.000
_cell.angle_alpha   90.00
_cell.angle_beta   90.00
_cell.angle_gamma   90.00
#
_symmetry.space_group_name_H-M   'P 1'
#
loop_
_entity.id
_entity.type
_entity.pdbx_description
1 polymer ?
#
loop_
_entity_poly.entity_id
_entity_poly.type
_entity_poly.pdbx_seq_one_letter_code
_entity_poly.pdbx_strand_id
1 'polypeptide(L)'
;MIICIGGFLIVFYPSWQIPFAYIFVMMAIWIFLKNKNNFSYNKKDLLIIIASLAIFGIIMLHILNNSLDTIKIIMNTAYPSSDRFNGGGEWSYLFNYLASIFFPLTDVNVPLNVVENSVFIDFFPVPIILSLIVLIYQKTKDKLLYGLLALYFIFLIFYFIPLPDPIISLTLRDHMKTTRLFNVVGFISVLILIRSLASLKEIKAKKLIIIASAILSVVVVYLSTLLYHDYYHMWMIIALVIIYAITFSSIFMAHSKKGKTMFLICVILISFTAGFLVNPIDYGTDVVLENDFINQVEFIVQQDPNANWLASDIPINYLLVAGAKTVNSVNVYPDLDKWHILDPNGENEEVYNRYAHITVDFQNTTNTTFNLVTGDVFTVNFNVNDLEKLNISYISTTKDLELFNNENVTFEKVYQKDIFKIYHVRYN
;
A
#
# COMPACT_ATOMS: atom_id res chain seq x y z
N MET A 1 19.02 4.73 -14.44
CA MET A 1 18.01 3.80 -15.03
C MET A 1 18.20 2.37 -14.54
N ILE A 2 19.37 1.76 -14.72
CA ILE A 2 19.63 0.36 -14.29
C ILE A 2 19.46 0.14 -12.78
N ILE A 3 19.95 1.06 -11.95
CA ILE A 3 19.72 1.04 -10.50
C ILE A 3 18.21 1.13 -10.19
N CYS A 4 17.46 1.91 -10.95
CA CYS A 4 16.01 2.04 -10.77
C CYS A 4 15.26 0.77 -11.16
N ILE A 5 15.69 0.07 -12.22
CA ILE A 5 15.11 -1.23 -12.62
C ILE A 5 15.41 -2.29 -11.56
N GLY A 6 16.66 -2.34 -11.06
CA GLY A 6 17.04 -3.22 -9.96
C GLY A 6 16.21 -2.96 -8.71
N GLY A 7 16.19 -1.71 -8.26
CA GLY A 7 15.34 -1.26 -7.15
C GLY A 7 13.87 -1.63 -7.35
N PHE A 8 13.34 -1.37 -8.54
CA PHE A 8 11.96 -1.73 -8.87
C PHE A 8 11.70 -3.23 -8.78
N LEU A 9 12.65 -4.10 -9.14
CA LEU A 9 12.47 -5.56 -9.06
C LEU A 9 12.60 -6.08 -7.62
N ILE A 10 13.57 -5.56 -6.84
CA ILE A 10 13.90 -6.07 -5.50
C ILE A 10 13.00 -5.55 -4.37
N VAL A 11 12.06 -4.64 -4.65
CA VAL A 11 11.05 -4.20 -3.66
C VAL A 11 10.10 -5.34 -3.25
N PHE A 12 10.05 -6.46 -3.99
CA PHE A 12 9.22 -7.64 -3.70
C PHE A 12 7.75 -7.31 -3.39
N TYR A 13 7.16 -6.38 -4.14
CA TYR A 13 5.74 -6.03 -4.01
C TYR A 13 5.02 -6.11 -5.38
N PRO A 14 4.72 -7.34 -5.86
CA PRO A 14 4.19 -7.58 -7.20
C PRO A 14 2.90 -6.80 -7.51
N SER A 15 2.08 -6.54 -6.50
CA SER A 15 0.79 -5.88 -6.68
C SER A 15 0.88 -4.44 -7.17
N TRP A 16 2.01 -3.76 -6.92
CA TRP A 16 2.32 -2.48 -7.53
C TRP A 16 3.22 -2.66 -8.75
N GLN A 17 4.23 -3.52 -8.65
CA GLN A 17 5.25 -3.69 -9.68
C GLN A 17 4.65 -4.15 -11.01
N ILE A 18 3.77 -5.15 -11.00
CA ILE A 18 3.27 -5.72 -12.26
C ILE A 18 2.40 -4.70 -13.01
N PRO A 19 1.37 -4.06 -12.42
CA PRO A 19 0.58 -3.06 -13.15
C PRO A 19 1.42 -1.88 -13.66
N PHE A 20 2.37 -1.38 -12.87
CA PHE A 20 3.27 -0.33 -13.35
C PHE A 20 4.21 -0.81 -14.47
N ALA A 21 4.68 -2.06 -14.43
CA ALA A 21 5.51 -2.64 -15.48
C ALA A 21 4.79 -2.66 -16.83
N TYR A 22 3.50 -3.00 -16.88
CA TYR A 22 2.70 -2.88 -18.10
C TYR A 22 2.74 -1.47 -18.70
N ILE A 23 2.60 -0.44 -17.86
CA ILE A 23 2.66 0.97 -18.30
C ILE A 23 4.05 1.30 -18.81
N PHE A 24 5.10 0.96 -18.05
CA PHE A 24 6.49 1.27 -18.42
C PHE A 24 6.90 0.58 -19.71
N VAL A 25 6.54 -0.69 -19.89
CA VAL A 25 6.78 -1.45 -21.13
C VAL A 25 6.02 -0.82 -22.29
N MET A 26 4.73 -0.50 -22.14
CA MET A 26 3.95 0.15 -23.19
C MET A 26 4.54 1.52 -23.57
N MET A 27 4.96 2.33 -22.59
CA MET A 27 5.61 3.62 -22.83
C MET A 27 6.96 3.45 -23.53
N ALA A 28 7.77 2.49 -23.10
CA ALA A 28 9.08 2.18 -23.71
C ALA A 28 8.91 1.74 -25.17
N ILE A 29 7.96 0.84 -25.45
CA ILE A 29 7.61 0.40 -26.81
C ILE A 29 7.17 1.60 -27.66
N TRP A 30 6.30 2.46 -27.13
CA TRP A 30 5.86 3.65 -27.87
C TRP A 30 7.02 4.61 -28.17
N ILE A 31 7.89 4.90 -27.19
CA ILE A 31 9.08 5.75 -27.38
C ILE A 31 10.00 5.15 -28.45
N PHE A 32 10.26 3.85 -28.38
CA PHE A 32 11.09 3.15 -29.36
C PHE A 32 10.48 3.23 -30.76
N LEU A 33 9.21 2.84 -30.92
CA LEU A 33 8.53 2.86 -32.22
C LEU A 33 8.44 4.26 -32.82
N LYS A 34 8.31 5.30 -32.00
CA LYS A 34 8.29 6.70 -32.43
C LYS A 34 9.66 7.17 -32.93
N ASN A 35 10.75 6.70 -32.33
CA ASN A 35 12.10 7.19 -32.60
C ASN A 35 12.99 6.20 -33.38
N LYS A 36 12.50 5.01 -33.73
CA LYS A 36 13.29 3.93 -34.37
C LYS A 36 14.06 4.35 -35.62
N ASN A 37 13.53 5.31 -36.39
CA ASN A 37 14.15 5.79 -37.62
C ASN A 37 15.20 6.89 -37.37
N ASN A 38 15.17 7.52 -36.19
CA ASN A 38 16.07 8.60 -35.80
C ASN A 38 17.16 8.11 -34.82
N PHE A 39 17.15 6.82 -34.50
CA PHE A 39 18.08 6.22 -33.57
C PHE A 39 19.38 5.87 -34.30
N SER A 40 20.47 6.55 -33.92
CA SER A 40 21.81 6.17 -34.32
C SER A 40 22.58 5.76 -33.07
N TYR A 41 23.35 4.67 -33.16
CA TYR A 41 24.22 4.20 -32.09
C TYR A 41 25.59 3.88 -32.68
N ASN A 42 26.61 4.09 -31.88
CA ASN A 42 27.99 3.73 -32.22
C ASN A 42 28.46 2.55 -31.35
N LYS A 43 29.67 2.05 -31.61
CA LYS A 43 30.26 0.92 -30.85
C LYS A 43 30.46 1.25 -29.37
N LYS A 44 30.73 2.51 -29.01
CA LYS A 44 30.86 2.94 -27.60
C LYS A 44 29.52 2.87 -26.88
N ASP A 45 28.44 3.27 -27.53
CA ASP A 45 27.09 3.18 -26.95
C ASP A 45 26.73 1.72 -26.64
N LEU A 46 27.05 0.80 -27.58
CA LEU A 46 26.88 -0.63 -27.36
C LEU A 46 27.73 -1.15 -26.19
N LEU A 47 29.00 -0.74 -26.10
CA LEU A 47 29.88 -1.11 -25.00
C LEU A 47 29.34 -0.59 -23.65
N ILE A 48 28.82 0.64 -23.61
CA ILE A 48 28.22 1.22 -22.40
C ILE A 48 26.98 0.42 -21.99
N ILE A 49 26.10 0.07 -22.95
CA ILE A 49 24.91 -0.75 -22.68
C ILE A 49 25.32 -2.12 -22.11
N ILE A 50 26.26 -2.81 -22.76
CA ILE A 50 26.76 -4.12 -22.33
C ILE A 50 27.39 -4.03 -20.94
N ALA A 51 28.28 -3.06 -20.71
CA ALA A 51 28.94 -2.87 -19.42
C ALA A 51 27.92 -2.58 -18.32
N SER A 52 26.91 -1.77 -18.61
CA SER A 52 25.88 -1.44 -17.63
C SER A 52 24.98 -2.63 -17.31
N LEU A 53 24.62 -3.45 -18.32
CA LEU A 53 23.89 -4.70 -18.13
C LEU A 53 24.72 -5.75 -17.38
N ALA A 54 26.04 -5.79 -17.60
CA ALA A 54 26.94 -6.68 -16.87
C ALA A 54 27.01 -6.28 -15.38
N ILE A 55 27.20 -4.99 -15.08
CA ILE A 55 27.19 -4.47 -13.70
C ILE A 55 25.84 -4.78 -13.03
N PHE A 56 24.74 -4.54 -13.74
CA PHE A 56 23.40 -4.90 -13.27
C PHE A 56 23.30 -6.38 -12.91
N GLY A 57 23.72 -7.26 -13.83
CA GLY A 57 23.68 -8.71 -13.65
C GLY A 57 24.50 -9.16 -12.45
N ILE A 58 25.70 -8.59 -12.26
CA ILE A 58 26.56 -8.90 -11.11
C ILE A 58 25.89 -8.48 -9.79
N ILE A 59 25.34 -7.27 -9.72
CA ILE A 59 24.65 -6.76 -8.52
C ILE A 59 23.42 -7.63 -8.21
N MET A 60 22.61 -7.93 -9.23
CA MET A 60 21.42 -8.77 -9.07
C MET A 60 21.80 -10.19 -8.64
N LEU A 61 22.84 -10.79 -9.22
CA LEU A 61 23.32 -12.11 -8.83
C LEU A 61 23.74 -12.12 -7.36
N HIS A 62 24.47 -11.09 -6.91
CA HIS A 62 24.90 -10.97 -5.51
C HIS A 62 23.71 -10.87 -4.55
N ILE A 63 22.73 -10.02 -4.86
CA ILE A 63 21.51 -9.86 -4.04
C ILE A 63 20.73 -11.17 -4.01
N LEU A 64 20.46 -11.76 -5.17
CA LEU A 64 19.69 -13.01 -5.26
C LEU A 64 20.39 -14.15 -4.53
N ASN A 65 21.71 -14.26 -4.62
CA ASN A 65 22.46 -15.29 -3.91
C ASN A 65 22.37 -15.15 -2.39
N ASN A 66 22.40 -13.91 -1.87
CA ASN A 66 22.33 -13.66 -0.43
C ASN A 66 20.90 -13.75 0.13
N SER A 67 19.87 -13.56 -0.72
CA SER A 67 18.47 -13.53 -0.30
C SER A 67 17.65 -14.72 -0.77
N LEU A 68 18.27 -15.69 -1.47
CA LEU A 68 17.55 -16.78 -2.14
C LEU A 68 16.66 -17.58 -1.19
N ASP A 69 17.16 -17.90 0.00
CA ASP A 69 16.44 -18.72 0.97
C ASP A 69 15.23 -17.95 1.52
N THR A 70 15.40 -16.68 1.88
CA THR A 70 14.29 -15.81 2.27
C THR A 70 13.25 -15.67 1.15
N ILE A 71 13.68 -15.50 -0.10
CA ILE A 71 12.77 -15.41 -1.26
C ILE A 71 11.97 -16.70 -1.40
N LYS A 72 12.62 -17.87 -1.27
CA LYS A 72 11.93 -19.17 -1.31
C LYS A 72 10.90 -19.29 -0.19
N ILE A 73 11.24 -18.88 1.02
CA ILE A 73 10.29 -18.91 2.15
C ILE A 73 9.08 -18.04 1.81
N ILE A 74 9.29 -16.77 1.45
CA ILE A 74 8.22 -15.81 1.12
C ILE A 74 7.33 -16.34 -0.01
N MET A 75 7.91 -16.90 -1.07
CA MET A 75 7.16 -17.44 -2.21
C MET A 75 6.28 -18.66 -1.84
N ASN A 76 6.59 -19.38 -0.75
CA ASN A 76 5.84 -20.54 -0.27
C ASN A 76 4.96 -20.25 0.95
N THR A 77 4.73 -18.98 1.28
CA THR A 77 3.83 -18.58 2.37
C THR A 77 2.35 -18.74 2.04
N ALA A 78 1.52 -19.11 3.03
CA ALA A 78 0.07 -19.08 2.90
C ALA A 78 -0.48 -17.66 2.62
N TYR A 79 0.24 -16.63 3.09
CA TYR A 79 -0.01 -15.24 2.72
C TYR A 79 1.31 -14.44 2.71
N PRO A 80 1.58 -13.62 1.67
CA PRO A 80 0.66 -13.22 0.61
C PRO A 80 0.68 -14.12 -0.64
N SER A 81 1.48 -15.19 -0.71
CA SER A 81 1.76 -15.82 -2.00
C SER A 81 0.63 -16.68 -2.58
N SER A 82 -0.16 -17.38 -1.74
CA SER A 82 -1.33 -18.14 -2.20
C SER A 82 -2.64 -17.33 -2.31
N ASP A 83 -2.63 -16.06 -1.90
CA ASP A 83 -3.79 -15.16 -2.04
C ASP A 83 -3.95 -14.72 -3.50
N ARG A 84 -5.07 -15.07 -4.14
CA ARG A 84 -5.32 -14.79 -5.55
C ARG A 84 -6.51 -13.85 -5.73
N PHE A 85 -6.23 -12.65 -6.24
CA PHE A 85 -7.30 -11.75 -6.67
C PHE A 85 -7.88 -12.17 -8.03
N ASN A 86 -9.18 -12.49 -8.06
CA ASN A 86 -9.91 -12.81 -9.30
C ASN A 86 -11.11 -11.87 -9.54
N GLY A 87 -10.91 -10.56 -9.36
CA GLY A 87 -11.91 -9.55 -9.73
C GLY A 87 -12.95 -9.32 -8.64
N GLY A 88 -14.09 -8.73 -9.00
CA GLY A 88 -15.09 -8.33 -8.01
C GLY A 88 -14.73 -7.04 -7.25
N GLY A 89 -13.85 -6.21 -7.82
CA GLY A 89 -13.54 -4.90 -7.25
C GLY A 89 -14.77 -3.98 -7.18
N GLU A 90 -14.80 -3.13 -6.16
CA GLU A 90 -15.93 -2.22 -5.94
C GLU A 90 -15.80 -0.97 -6.81
N TRP A 91 -16.88 -0.62 -7.53
CA TRP A 91 -16.92 0.49 -8.49
C TRP A 91 -16.80 1.87 -7.84
N SER A 92 -17.22 2.00 -6.58
CA SER A 92 -17.20 3.27 -5.83
C SER A 92 -15.78 3.82 -5.66
N TYR A 93 -14.75 2.96 -5.72
CA TYR A 93 -13.33 3.34 -5.68
C TYR A 93 -12.97 4.30 -6.81
N LEU A 94 -13.66 4.27 -7.97
CA LEU A 94 -13.50 5.27 -9.04
C LEU A 94 -13.72 6.72 -8.60
N PHE A 95 -14.35 6.93 -7.44
CA PHE A 95 -14.72 8.23 -6.89
C PHE A 95 -14.08 8.48 -5.51
N ASN A 96 -13.05 7.73 -5.14
CA ASN A 96 -12.42 7.87 -3.82
C ASN A 96 -11.46 9.07 -3.72
N TYR A 97 -10.97 9.58 -4.86
CA TYR A 97 -10.06 10.71 -4.91
C TYR A 97 -10.65 12.03 -4.41
N LEU A 98 -11.97 12.18 -4.38
CA LEU A 98 -12.61 13.44 -4.01
C LEU A 98 -12.43 13.77 -2.52
N ALA A 99 -12.52 12.76 -1.64
CA ALA A 99 -12.41 12.93 -0.20
C ALA A 99 -11.01 13.38 0.23
N SER A 100 -9.99 13.04 -0.57
CA SER A 100 -8.57 13.30 -0.25
C SER A 100 -8.22 14.76 0.00
N ILE A 101 -9.02 15.69 -0.54
CA ILE A 101 -8.86 17.14 -0.35
C ILE A 101 -9.03 17.55 1.11
N PHE A 102 -9.82 16.78 1.89
CA PHE A 102 -10.17 17.11 3.26
C PHE A 102 -9.50 16.23 4.32
N PHE A 103 -8.75 15.18 3.94
CA PHE A 103 -8.03 14.35 4.91
C PHE A 103 -7.09 15.13 5.85
N PRO A 104 -6.45 16.25 5.44
CA PRO A 104 -5.69 17.07 6.39
C PRO A 104 -6.53 17.83 7.42
N LEU A 105 -7.85 17.91 7.24
CA LEU A 105 -8.75 18.62 8.16
C LEU A 105 -9.33 17.69 9.24
N THR A 106 -9.57 16.42 8.90
CA THR A 106 -10.15 15.43 9.80
C THR A 106 -9.87 14.01 9.29
N ASP A 107 -9.51 13.13 10.21
CA ASP A 107 -9.37 11.68 10.04
C ASP A 107 -10.58 10.90 10.59
N VAL A 108 -11.52 11.58 11.26
CA VAL A 108 -12.75 10.99 11.80
C VAL A 108 -13.62 10.42 10.68
N ASN A 109 -14.11 9.19 10.86
CA ASN A 109 -14.98 8.46 9.94
C ASN A 109 -14.41 8.23 8.52
N VAL A 110 -13.09 8.24 8.37
CA VAL A 110 -12.46 7.81 7.12
C VAL A 110 -12.56 6.27 7.01
N PRO A 111 -13.28 5.71 6.02
CA PRO A 111 -13.69 4.30 6.02
C PRO A 111 -12.60 3.33 5.51
N LEU A 112 -11.63 3.83 4.75
CA LEU A 112 -10.53 3.03 4.18
C LEU A 112 -9.25 3.25 4.98
N ASN A 113 -8.29 2.32 4.88
CA ASN A 113 -6.98 2.56 5.47
C ASN A 113 -6.23 3.68 4.72
N VAL A 114 -5.17 4.19 5.34
CA VAL A 114 -4.39 5.32 4.83
C VAL A 114 -3.79 5.03 3.44
N VAL A 115 -3.43 3.78 3.17
CA VAL A 115 -2.79 3.38 1.90
C VAL A 115 -3.80 3.30 0.75
N GLU A 116 -5.03 2.84 1.00
CA GLU A 116 -6.11 2.86 0.02
C GLU A 116 -6.66 4.26 -0.25
N ASN A 117 -6.57 5.15 0.74
CA ASN A 117 -6.92 6.56 0.60
C ASN A 117 -5.84 7.40 -0.13
N SER A 118 -4.62 6.87 -0.24
CA SER A 118 -3.49 7.53 -0.91
C SER A 118 -3.58 7.37 -2.44
N VAL A 119 -4.58 8.01 -3.03
CA VAL A 119 -4.92 7.86 -4.45
C VAL A 119 -4.48 9.05 -5.30
N PHE A 120 -4.41 8.85 -6.62
CA PHE A 120 -4.26 9.95 -7.57
C PHE A 120 -5.58 10.72 -7.72
N ILE A 121 -5.53 12.06 -7.63
CA ILE A 121 -6.62 12.92 -8.08
C ILE A 121 -6.62 12.92 -9.60
N ASP A 122 -7.28 11.91 -10.16
CA ASP A 122 -7.24 11.59 -11.58
C ASP A 122 -8.36 12.26 -12.39
N PHE A 123 -9.32 12.87 -11.70
CA PHE A 123 -10.48 13.55 -12.28
C PHE A 123 -11.42 12.61 -13.05
N PHE A 124 -11.42 11.30 -12.78
CA PHE A 124 -12.37 10.37 -13.40
C PHE A 124 -13.83 10.88 -13.23
N PRO A 125 -14.67 10.87 -14.28
CA PRO A 125 -14.47 10.27 -15.62
C PRO A 125 -13.95 11.22 -16.72
N VAL A 126 -13.52 12.43 -16.37
CA VAL A 126 -13.14 13.47 -17.35
C VAL A 126 -12.03 13.03 -18.31
N PRO A 127 -10.93 12.37 -17.88
CA PRO A 127 -9.88 11.92 -18.80
C PRO A 127 -10.41 11.01 -19.90
N ILE A 128 -11.32 10.11 -19.57
CA ILE A 128 -11.92 9.18 -20.53
C ILE A 128 -12.82 9.94 -21.51
N ILE A 129 -13.72 10.79 -21.01
CA ILE A 129 -14.59 11.62 -21.87
C ILE A 129 -13.74 12.49 -22.81
N LEU A 130 -12.71 13.16 -22.28
CA LEU A 130 -11.84 14.03 -23.06
C LEU A 130 -11.08 13.25 -24.14
N SER A 131 -10.57 12.05 -23.81
CA SER A 131 -9.87 11.22 -24.78
C SER A 131 -10.77 10.78 -25.94
N LEU A 132 -12.05 10.45 -25.67
CA LEU A 132 -13.03 10.10 -26.70
C LEU A 132 -13.36 11.31 -27.58
N ILE A 133 -13.48 12.51 -27.01
CA ILE A 133 -13.64 13.75 -27.79
C ILE A 133 -12.43 13.94 -28.73
N VAL A 134 -11.22 13.79 -28.23
CA VAL A 134 -9.99 13.98 -29.02
C VAL A 134 -9.88 12.94 -30.15
N LEU A 135 -10.09 11.67 -29.85
CA LEU A 135 -9.89 10.57 -30.80
C LEU A 135 -11.04 10.40 -31.79
N ILE A 136 -12.29 10.46 -31.32
CA ILE A 136 -13.48 10.14 -32.13
C ILE A 136 -14.05 11.41 -32.78
N TYR A 137 -14.36 12.42 -31.97
CA TYR A 137 -15.00 13.63 -32.48
C TYR A 137 -14.03 14.54 -33.25
N GLN A 138 -12.85 14.82 -32.68
CA GLN A 138 -11.81 15.66 -33.30
C GLN A 138 -10.90 14.89 -34.27
N LYS A 139 -11.09 13.56 -34.35
CA LYS A 139 -10.40 12.62 -35.26
C LYS A 139 -8.87 12.70 -35.16
N THR A 140 -8.33 13.00 -33.99
CA THR A 140 -6.88 13.04 -33.78
C THR A 140 -6.33 11.62 -33.68
N LYS A 141 -5.38 11.27 -34.55
CA LYS A 141 -4.74 9.95 -34.52
C LYS A 141 -3.54 9.96 -33.57
N ASP A 142 -3.75 9.46 -32.36
CA ASP A 142 -2.70 9.41 -31.34
C ASP A 142 -2.47 7.99 -30.83
N LYS A 143 -1.40 7.34 -31.32
CA LYS A 143 -1.06 5.95 -30.97
C LYS A 143 -0.81 5.77 -29.48
N LEU A 144 -0.25 6.77 -28.79
CA LEU A 144 -0.02 6.67 -27.34
C LEU A 144 -1.35 6.69 -26.60
N LEU A 145 -2.24 7.60 -26.97
CA LEU A 145 -3.55 7.72 -26.33
C LEU A 145 -4.41 6.46 -26.53
N TYR A 146 -4.38 5.86 -27.71
CA TYR A 146 -5.01 4.55 -27.95
C TYR A 146 -4.41 3.45 -27.05
N GLY A 147 -3.08 3.39 -26.93
CA GLY A 147 -2.40 2.42 -26.07
C GLY A 147 -2.76 2.58 -24.59
N LEU A 148 -2.76 3.83 -24.10
CA LEU A 148 -3.14 4.15 -22.72
C LEU A 148 -4.61 3.79 -22.43
N LEU A 149 -5.53 4.08 -23.35
CA LEU A 149 -6.94 3.68 -23.20
C LEU A 149 -7.12 2.16 -23.22
N ALA A 150 -6.45 1.46 -24.14
CA ALA A 150 -6.51 0.00 -24.17
C ALA A 150 -6.03 -0.60 -22.84
N LEU A 151 -4.91 -0.10 -22.31
CA LEU A 151 -4.39 -0.56 -21.03
C LEU A 151 -5.32 -0.20 -19.85
N TYR A 152 -5.88 1.01 -19.85
CA TYR A 152 -6.87 1.44 -18.86
C TYR A 152 -8.07 0.47 -18.81
N PHE A 153 -8.66 0.13 -19.96
CA PHE A 153 -9.77 -0.82 -20.00
C PHE A 153 -9.37 -2.26 -19.66
N ILE A 154 -8.16 -2.69 -20.03
CA ILE A 154 -7.63 -3.99 -19.59
C ILE A 154 -7.55 -4.05 -18.06
N PHE A 155 -7.08 -2.99 -17.41
CA PHE A 155 -7.02 -2.95 -15.95
C PHE A 155 -8.40 -2.88 -15.30
N LEU A 156 -9.37 -2.18 -15.90
CA LEU A 156 -10.76 -2.25 -15.43
C LEU A 156 -11.34 -3.66 -15.57
N ILE A 157 -11.04 -4.38 -16.65
CA ILE A 157 -11.43 -5.78 -16.81
C ILE A 157 -10.79 -6.63 -15.71
N PHE A 158 -9.47 -6.44 -15.45
CA PHE A 158 -8.78 -7.17 -14.39
C PHE A 158 -9.35 -6.86 -13.00
N TYR A 159 -9.81 -5.63 -12.76
CA TYR A 159 -10.37 -5.22 -11.48
C TYR A 159 -11.80 -5.71 -11.28
N PHE A 160 -12.67 -5.59 -12.28
CA PHE A 160 -14.10 -5.91 -12.13
C PHE A 160 -14.46 -7.35 -12.46
N ILE A 161 -13.85 -7.93 -13.50
CA ILE A 161 -14.35 -9.14 -14.14
C ILE A 161 -13.53 -10.36 -13.70
N PRO A 162 -14.15 -11.42 -13.15
CA PRO A 162 -13.48 -12.70 -12.96
C PRO A 162 -13.04 -13.31 -14.29
N LEU A 163 -11.81 -13.83 -14.33
CA LEU A 163 -11.20 -14.39 -15.55
C LEU A 163 -10.86 -15.88 -15.35
N PRO A 164 -10.77 -16.67 -16.44
CA PRO A 164 -10.26 -18.04 -16.38
C PRO A 164 -8.78 -18.12 -15.99
N ASP A 165 -8.38 -19.17 -15.29
CA ASP A 165 -7.00 -19.38 -14.78
C ASP A 165 -5.87 -19.22 -15.82
N PRO A 166 -6.01 -19.68 -17.08
CA PRO A 166 -4.98 -19.48 -18.08
C PRO A 166 -4.71 -17.99 -18.38
N ILE A 167 -5.76 -17.17 -18.36
CA ILE A 167 -5.63 -15.73 -18.58
C ILE A 167 -4.97 -15.08 -17.36
N ILE A 168 -5.42 -15.44 -16.16
CA ILE A 168 -4.85 -14.92 -14.90
C ILE A 168 -3.34 -15.16 -14.83
N SER A 169 -2.93 -16.39 -15.11
CA SER A 169 -1.51 -16.80 -15.04
C SER A 169 -0.68 -16.11 -16.13
N LEU A 170 -1.21 -16.02 -17.36
CA LEU A 170 -0.50 -15.38 -18.48
C LEU A 170 -0.33 -13.88 -18.26
N THR A 171 -1.30 -13.21 -17.63
CA THR A 171 -1.25 -11.77 -17.38
C THR A 171 -0.66 -11.42 -16.02
N LEU A 172 -0.18 -12.42 -15.26
CA LEU A 172 0.34 -12.25 -13.89
C LEU A 172 -0.65 -11.52 -12.97
N ARG A 173 -1.95 -11.67 -13.23
CA ARG A 173 -3.01 -10.94 -12.53
C ARG A 173 -3.21 -11.46 -11.11
N ASP A 174 -2.98 -12.73 -10.88
CA ASP A 174 -2.99 -13.35 -9.55
C ASP A 174 -2.07 -12.63 -8.55
N HIS A 175 -1.03 -11.97 -9.04
CA HIS A 175 -0.10 -11.17 -8.24
C HIS A 175 -0.50 -9.69 -8.07
N MET A 176 -1.57 -9.23 -8.75
CA MET A 176 -2.11 -7.87 -8.69
C MET A 176 -3.24 -7.77 -7.64
N LYS A 177 -2.91 -7.54 -6.36
CA LYS A 177 -3.92 -7.40 -5.29
C LYS A 177 -4.92 -6.25 -5.55
N THR A 178 -6.17 -6.50 -5.16
CA THR A 178 -7.41 -5.71 -5.35
C THR A 178 -7.21 -4.19 -5.50
N THR A 179 -7.06 -3.46 -4.40
CA THR A 179 -7.11 -2.00 -4.32
C THR A 179 -5.87 -1.32 -4.89
N ARG A 180 -4.74 -2.04 -4.97
CA ARG A 180 -3.49 -1.53 -5.54
C ARG A 180 -3.59 -1.33 -7.04
N LEU A 181 -4.29 -2.23 -7.73
CA LEU A 181 -4.55 -2.09 -9.17
C LEU A 181 -5.32 -0.79 -9.47
N PHE A 182 -6.28 -0.42 -8.60
CA PHE A 182 -7.07 0.79 -8.79
C PHE A 182 -6.22 2.07 -8.72
N ASN A 183 -5.26 2.15 -7.80
CA ASN A 183 -4.35 3.29 -7.76
C ASN A 183 -3.54 3.44 -9.06
N VAL A 184 -3.16 2.33 -9.68
CA VAL A 184 -2.48 2.34 -10.98
C VAL A 184 -3.42 2.75 -12.12
N VAL A 185 -4.71 2.39 -12.05
CA VAL A 185 -5.75 2.90 -12.96
C VAL A 185 -5.83 4.43 -12.87
N GLY A 186 -5.84 4.99 -11.66
CA GLY A 186 -5.80 6.44 -11.45
C GLY A 186 -4.56 7.10 -12.06
N PHE A 187 -3.39 6.47 -11.95
CA PHE A 187 -2.18 6.96 -12.62
C PHE A 187 -2.30 6.96 -14.16
N ILE A 188 -2.82 5.89 -14.77
CA ILE A 188 -3.07 5.85 -16.23
C ILE A 188 -4.07 6.93 -16.63
N SER A 189 -5.11 7.14 -15.84
CA SER A 189 -6.13 8.17 -16.04
C SER A 189 -5.51 9.57 -16.10
N VAL A 190 -4.55 9.88 -15.21
CA VAL A 190 -3.75 11.12 -15.27
C VAL A 190 -2.92 11.21 -16.57
N LEU A 191 -2.27 10.12 -17.00
CA LEU A 191 -1.52 10.11 -18.27
C LEU A 191 -2.43 10.34 -19.49
N ILE A 192 -3.62 9.74 -19.49
CA ILE A 192 -4.66 9.94 -20.50
C ILE A 192 -5.08 11.41 -20.53
N LEU A 193 -5.29 12.02 -19.35
CA LEU A 193 -5.66 13.44 -19.24
C LEU A 193 -4.58 14.33 -19.86
N ILE A 194 -3.33 14.18 -19.44
CA ILE A 194 -2.20 14.97 -19.92
C ILE A 194 -2.07 14.83 -21.44
N ARG A 195 -2.15 13.61 -21.97
CA ARG A 195 -2.01 13.36 -23.40
C ARG A 195 -3.18 13.91 -24.20
N SER A 196 -4.40 13.79 -23.68
CA SER A 196 -5.61 14.33 -24.30
C SER A 196 -5.56 15.86 -24.34
N LEU A 197 -5.14 16.51 -23.26
CA LEU A 197 -4.94 17.96 -23.19
C LEU A 197 -3.92 18.47 -24.21
N ALA A 198 -2.83 17.74 -24.42
CA ALA A 198 -1.81 18.09 -25.42
C ALA A 198 -2.35 18.06 -26.87
N SER A 199 -3.38 17.25 -27.12
CA SER A 199 -3.99 17.03 -28.43
C SER A 199 -5.35 17.73 -28.61
N LEU A 200 -5.82 18.44 -27.57
CA LEU A 200 -7.16 19.03 -27.52
C LEU A 200 -7.26 20.26 -28.43
N LYS A 201 -8.20 20.20 -29.38
CA LYS A 201 -8.61 21.34 -30.21
C LYS A 201 -9.78 22.10 -29.55
N GLU A 202 -10.05 23.30 -30.04
CA GLU A 202 -11.14 24.15 -29.52
C GLU A 202 -12.51 23.45 -29.54
N ILE A 203 -13.23 23.59 -28.42
CA ILE A 203 -14.63 23.18 -28.28
C ILE A 203 -15.49 24.45 -28.24
N LYS A 204 -16.28 24.69 -29.29
CA LYS A 204 -17.05 25.93 -29.46
C LYS A 204 -18.18 26.10 -28.43
N ALA A 205 -18.77 25.01 -27.95
CA ALA A 205 -19.96 25.01 -27.11
C ALA A 205 -19.68 25.32 -25.62
N LYS A 206 -19.15 26.51 -25.31
CA LYS A 206 -18.70 26.89 -23.95
C LYS A 206 -19.80 26.80 -22.88
N LYS A 207 -21.02 27.23 -23.20
CA LYS A 207 -22.17 27.13 -22.26
C LYS A 207 -22.49 25.68 -21.91
N LEU A 208 -22.46 24.79 -22.91
CA LEU A 208 -22.71 23.37 -22.73
C LEU A 208 -21.61 22.73 -21.86
N ILE A 209 -20.35 23.11 -22.06
CA ILE A 209 -19.23 22.65 -21.21
C ILE A 209 -19.48 22.98 -19.73
N ILE A 210 -19.88 24.21 -19.42
CA ILE A 210 -20.13 24.64 -18.03
C ILE A 210 -21.29 23.84 -17.42
N ILE A 211 -22.40 23.73 -18.14
CA ILE A 211 -23.59 22.99 -17.66
C ILE A 211 -23.25 21.50 -17.46
N ALA A 212 -22.61 20.87 -18.45
CA ALA A 212 -22.22 19.47 -18.38
C ALA A 212 -21.20 19.21 -17.25
N SER A 213 -20.26 20.13 -17.02
CA SER A 213 -19.28 20.03 -15.94
C SER A 213 -19.95 20.18 -14.56
N ALA A 214 -20.92 21.08 -14.42
CA ALA A 214 -21.69 21.23 -13.19
C ALA A 214 -22.52 19.97 -12.89
N ILE A 215 -23.24 19.44 -13.88
CA ILE A 215 -23.98 18.17 -13.72
C ILE A 215 -23.02 17.04 -13.37
N LEU A 216 -21.90 16.93 -14.07
CA LEU A 216 -20.91 15.89 -13.82
C LEU A 216 -20.34 16.00 -12.41
N SER A 217 -20.03 17.22 -11.92
CA SER A 217 -19.55 17.44 -10.55
C SER A 217 -20.54 16.95 -9.50
N VAL A 218 -21.83 17.21 -9.68
CA VAL A 218 -22.89 16.72 -8.77
C VAL A 218 -22.92 15.20 -8.76
N VAL A 219 -22.86 14.57 -9.95
CA VAL A 219 -22.86 13.10 -10.08
C VAL A 219 -21.64 12.50 -9.39
N VAL A 220 -20.42 12.96 -9.67
CA VAL A 220 -19.21 12.35 -9.08
C VAL A 220 -19.13 12.56 -7.57
N VAL A 221 -19.58 13.71 -7.06
CA VAL A 221 -19.63 13.98 -5.62
C VAL A 221 -20.66 13.08 -4.94
N TYR A 222 -21.85 12.94 -5.53
CA TYR A 222 -22.85 12.00 -5.02
C TYR A 222 -22.32 10.57 -4.97
N LEU A 223 -21.66 10.10 -6.03
CA LEU A 223 -21.06 8.76 -6.05
C LEU A 223 -19.95 8.59 -5.01
N SER A 224 -19.16 9.64 -4.76
CA SER A 224 -18.16 9.65 -3.67
C SER A 224 -18.83 9.52 -2.30
N THR A 225 -20.00 10.13 -2.08
CA THR A 225 -20.73 10.02 -0.81
C THR A 225 -21.25 8.62 -0.50
N LEU A 226 -21.38 7.75 -1.51
CA LEU A 226 -21.72 6.34 -1.28
C LEU A 226 -20.57 5.57 -0.61
N LEU A 227 -19.32 5.99 -0.85
CA LEU A 227 -18.13 5.40 -0.25
C LEU A 227 -17.77 6.06 1.09
N TYR A 228 -17.96 7.37 1.21
CA TYR A 228 -17.57 8.20 2.37
C TYR A 228 -18.80 8.73 3.13
N HIS A 229 -19.80 7.88 3.36
CA HIS A 229 -21.12 8.28 3.87
C HIS A 229 -21.04 9.10 5.17
N ASP A 230 -20.34 8.58 6.18
CA ASP A 230 -20.24 9.19 7.51
C ASP A 230 -19.12 10.23 7.63
N TYR A 231 -18.34 10.43 6.58
CA TYR A 231 -17.24 11.38 6.53
C TYR A 231 -17.69 12.78 6.09
N TYR A 232 -18.58 12.85 5.10
CA TYR A 232 -18.92 14.13 4.48
C TYR A 232 -19.93 14.94 5.27
N HIS A 233 -19.52 16.13 5.68
CA HIS A 233 -20.44 17.18 6.09
C HIS A 233 -21.03 17.91 4.87
N MET A 234 -22.23 18.48 5.01
CA MET A 234 -22.92 19.19 3.91
C MET A 234 -22.07 20.29 3.25
N TRP A 235 -21.27 21.02 4.04
CA TRP A 235 -20.38 22.05 3.51
C TRP A 235 -19.26 21.48 2.63
N MET A 236 -18.75 20.28 2.95
CA MET A 236 -17.74 19.58 2.15
C MET A 236 -18.31 19.21 0.79
N ILE A 237 -19.53 18.68 0.77
CA ILE A 237 -20.25 18.31 -0.47
C ILE A 237 -20.42 19.54 -1.37
N ILE A 238 -20.91 20.65 -0.81
CA ILE A 238 -21.09 21.91 -1.56
C ILE A 238 -19.74 22.42 -2.10
N ALA A 239 -18.70 22.41 -1.28
CA ALA A 239 -17.36 22.82 -1.69
C ALA A 239 -16.81 21.95 -2.83
N LEU A 240 -16.94 20.63 -2.75
CA LEU A 240 -16.49 19.70 -3.79
C LEU A 240 -17.25 19.91 -5.10
N VAL A 241 -18.58 20.09 -5.06
CA VAL A 241 -19.38 20.36 -6.26
C VAL A 241 -18.87 21.62 -6.96
N ILE A 242 -18.61 22.70 -6.23
CA ILE A 242 -18.10 23.95 -6.80
C ILE A 242 -16.68 23.76 -7.36
N ILE A 243 -15.77 23.19 -6.58
CA ILE A 243 -14.37 22.98 -6.96
C ILE A 243 -14.28 22.11 -8.22
N TYR A 244 -14.99 20.98 -8.26
CA TYR A 244 -14.97 20.07 -9.41
C TYR A 244 -15.74 20.62 -10.61
N ALA A 245 -16.83 21.37 -10.43
CA ALA A 245 -17.50 22.04 -11.55
C ALA A 245 -16.56 23.01 -12.28
N ILE A 246 -15.81 23.82 -11.52
CA ILE A 246 -14.81 24.77 -12.06
C ILE A 246 -13.66 24.00 -12.70
N THR A 247 -13.13 22.98 -12.02
CA THR A 247 -11.99 22.19 -12.50
C THR A 247 -12.34 21.46 -13.79
N PHE A 248 -13.46 20.75 -13.85
CA PHE A 248 -13.91 20.04 -15.06
C PHE A 248 -14.16 21.01 -16.22
N SER A 249 -14.80 22.15 -15.97
CA SER A 249 -14.99 23.18 -16.99
C SER A 249 -13.65 23.69 -17.54
N SER A 250 -12.68 23.92 -16.66
CA SER A 250 -11.34 24.40 -17.04
C SER A 250 -10.58 23.37 -17.89
N ILE A 251 -10.71 22.07 -17.59
CA ILE A 251 -10.12 20.96 -18.37
C ILE A 251 -10.64 20.98 -19.81
N PHE A 252 -11.96 21.01 -20.01
CA PHE A 252 -12.55 21.05 -21.35
C PHE A 252 -12.23 22.35 -22.12
N MET A 253 -11.95 23.44 -21.41
CA MET A 253 -11.55 24.74 -21.99
C MET A 253 -10.03 24.91 -22.12
N ALA A 254 -9.24 23.90 -21.76
CA ALA A 254 -7.77 23.96 -21.73
C ALA A 254 -7.11 23.97 -23.11
N HIS A 255 -7.86 24.04 -24.21
CA HIS A 255 -7.29 24.45 -25.50
C HIS A 255 -6.88 25.94 -25.50
N SER A 256 -7.57 26.77 -24.69
CA SER A 256 -7.33 28.21 -24.56
C SER A 256 -6.33 28.53 -23.45
N LYS A 257 -5.57 29.63 -23.58
CA LYS A 257 -4.65 30.09 -22.51
C LYS A 257 -5.38 30.29 -21.18
N LYS A 258 -6.56 30.92 -21.21
CA LYS A 258 -7.39 31.15 -20.01
C LYS A 258 -7.80 29.83 -19.34
N GLY A 259 -8.31 28.86 -20.12
CA GLY A 259 -8.69 27.56 -19.59
C GLY A 259 -7.52 26.79 -18.99
N LYS A 260 -6.35 26.79 -19.65
CA LYS A 260 -5.11 26.19 -19.11
C LYS A 260 -4.70 26.83 -17.80
N THR A 261 -4.68 28.16 -17.75
CA THR A 261 -4.32 28.89 -16.52
C THR A 261 -5.29 28.58 -15.39
N MET A 262 -6.61 28.55 -15.66
CA MET A 262 -7.60 28.17 -14.65
C MET A 262 -7.42 26.73 -14.16
N PHE A 263 -7.17 25.79 -15.07
CA PHE A 263 -6.92 24.40 -14.69
C PHE A 263 -5.68 24.27 -13.80
N LEU A 264 -4.58 24.94 -14.16
CA LEU A 264 -3.37 24.97 -13.33
C LEU A 264 -3.61 25.58 -11.96
N ILE A 265 -4.38 26.67 -11.87
CA ILE A 265 -4.77 27.27 -10.58
C ILE A 265 -5.57 26.26 -9.76
N CYS A 266 -6.56 25.60 -10.35
CA CYS A 266 -7.36 24.58 -9.66
C CYS A 266 -6.48 23.43 -9.12
N VAL A 267 -5.57 22.90 -9.95
CA VAL A 267 -4.66 21.83 -9.53
C VAL A 267 -3.74 22.29 -8.39
N ILE A 268 -3.15 23.48 -8.49
CA ILE A 268 -2.31 24.03 -7.42
C ILE A 268 -3.10 24.17 -6.12
N LEU A 269 -4.32 24.72 -6.17
CA LEU A 269 -5.17 24.87 -4.99
C LEU A 269 -5.53 23.53 -4.37
N ILE A 270 -5.96 22.55 -5.19
CA ILE A 270 -6.30 21.20 -4.73
C ILE A 270 -5.09 20.53 -4.07
N SER A 271 -3.93 20.54 -4.73
CA SER A 271 -2.70 19.95 -4.20
C SER A 271 -2.23 20.66 -2.94
N PHE A 272 -2.38 21.98 -2.86
CA PHE A 272 -2.08 22.75 -1.67
C PHE A 272 -3.02 22.36 -0.53
N THR A 273 -4.34 22.38 -0.73
CA THR A 273 -5.30 22.03 0.34
C THR A 273 -5.15 20.59 0.83
N ALA A 274 -4.85 19.66 -0.07
CA ALA A 274 -4.65 18.25 0.27
C ALA A 274 -3.35 17.98 1.06
N GLY A 275 -2.40 18.92 1.11
CA GLY A 275 -1.12 18.74 1.81
C GLY A 275 -0.75 19.83 2.82
N PHE A 276 -1.43 20.98 2.81
CA PHE A 276 -0.98 22.18 3.54
C PHE A 276 -0.97 22.01 5.06
N LEU A 277 -1.93 21.29 5.61
CA LEU A 277 -2.02 21.03 7.05
C LEU A 277 -1.24 19.78 7.48
N VAL A 278 -0.63 19.07 6.53
CA VAL A 278 0.25 17.95 6.84
C VAL A 278 1.62 18.52 7.17
N ASN A 279 2.09 18.33 8.40
CA ASN A 279 3.47 18.66 8.77
C ASN A 279 4.42 17.63 8.12
N PRO A 280 5.23 18.00 7.12
CA PRO A 280 6.10 17.04 6.45
C PRO A 280 7.42 16.83 7.20
N ILE A 281 7.66 17.59 8.28
CA ILE A 281 8.88 17.55 9.06
C ILE A 281 8.64 16.64 10.26
N ASP A 282 9.23 15.45 10.17
CA ASP A 282 9.49 14.62 11.33
C ASP A 282 10.91 14.94 11.84
N TYR A 283 11.07 15.20 13.14
CA TYR A 283 12.35 15.61 13.72
C TYR A 283 12.59 14.90 15.05
N GLY A 284 13.81 14.37 15.18
CA GLY A 284 14.31 13.76 16.40
C GLY A 284 13.92 12.29 16.52
N THR A 285 14.67 11.58 17.36
CA THR A 285 14.34 10.22 17.80
C THR A 285 13.96 10.21 19.27
N ASP A 286 13.88 11.37 19.90
CA ASP A 286 13.75 11.56 21.34
C ASP A 286 12.43 11.00 21.87
N VAL A 287 11.35 11.04 21.07
CA VAL A 287 10.07 10.38 21.41
C VAL A 287 10.23 8.88 21.66
N VAL A 288 11.23 8.26 21.04
CA VAL A 288 11.55 6.84 21.18
C VAL A 288 12.70 6.62 22.15
N LEU A 289 13.80 7.38 22.03
CA LEU A 289 15.02 7.22 22.82
C LEU A 289 14.94 7.78 24.25
N GLU A 290 14.16 8.85 24.47
CA GLU A 290 13.95 9.42 25.81
C GLU A 290 12.71 8.82 26.49
N ASN A 291 12.09 7.81 25.87
CA ASN A 291 10.93 7.15 26.43
C ASN A 291 11.32 6.26 27.62
N ASP A 292 10.78 6.58 28.80
CA ASP A 292 11.11 5.85 30.04
C ASP A 292 10.80 4.35 29.98
N PHE A 293 9.79 3.93 29.22
CA PHE A 293 9.49 2.52 29.04
C PHE A 293 10.55 1.83 28.17
N ILE A 294 10.97 2.47 27.07
CA ILE A 294 12.05 1.96 26.20
C ILE A 294 13.36 1.88 26.96
N ASN A 295 13.73 2.94 27.70
CA ASN A 295 14.91 2.97 28.55
C ASN A 295 14.92 1.84 29.59
N GLN A 296 13.75 1.50 30.15
CA GLN A 296 13.65 0.37 31.07
C GLN A 296 13.86 -0.98 30.37
N VAL A 297 13.29 -1.16 29.17
CA VAL A 297 13.52 -2.38 28.38
C VAL A 297 15.00 -2.50 28.04
N GLU A 298 15.65 -1.43 27.60
CA GLU A 298 17.10 -1.40 27.32
C GLU A 298 17.92 -1.75 28.56
N PHE A 299 17.56 -1.22 29.73
CA PHE A 299 18.22 -1.56 31.00
C PHE A 299 18.13 -3.07 31.28
N ILE A 300 16.95 -3.68 31.12
CA ILE A 300 16.76 -5.12 31.35
C ILE A 300 17.53 -5.93 30.30
N VAL A 301 17.50 -5.53 29.02
CA VAL A 301 18.26 -6.20 27.94
C VAL A 301 19.77 -6.15 28.20
N GLN A 302 20.30 -5.07 28.78
CA GLN A 302 21.71 -5.00 29.17
C GLN A 302 22.07 -5.97 30.30
N GLN A 303 21.13 -6.25 31.22
CA GLN A 303 21.34 -7.20 32.31
C GLN A 303 21.12 -8.66 31.88
N ASP A 304 20.16 -8.90 30.99
CA ASP A 304 19.83 -10.22 30.44
C ASP A 304 19.68 -10.17 28.90
N PRO A 305 20.81 -10.17 28.16
CA PRO A 305 20.80 -9.97 26.71
C PRO A 305 20.24 -11.15 25.92
N ASN A 306 20.10 -12.33 26.54
CA ASN A 306 19.63 -13.54 25.87
C ASN A 306 18.15 -13.86 26.17
N ALA A 307 17.52 -13.10 27.07
CA ALA A 307 16.11 -13.20 27.41
C ALA A 307 15.22 -13.15 26.17
N ASN A 308 14.23 -14.04 26.08
CA ASN A 308 13.18 -13.93 25.08
C ASN A 308 12.02 -13.09 25.63
N TRP A 309 11.53 -12.17 24.80
CA TRP A 309 10.48 -11.23 25.16
C TRP A 309 9.18 -11.47 24.41
N LEU A 310 8.06 -11.17 25.04
CA LEU A 310 6.75 -11.02 24.38
C LEU A 310 6.20 -9.59 24.56
N ALA A 311 5.52 -9.11 23.53
CA ALA A 311 4.78 -7.85 23.52
C ALA A 311 3.27 -8.15 23.38
N SER A 312 2.46 -7.80 24.39
CA SER A 312 1.01 -8.01 24.37
C SER A 312 0.27 -6.70 24.62
N ASP A 313 -0.69 -6.34 23.77
CA ASP A 313 -1.49 -5.11 23.90
C ASP A 313 -0.64 -3.82 23.92
N ILE A 314 0.52 -3.87 23.27
CA ILE A 314 1.40 -2.73 22.99
C ILE A 314 1.83 -2.82 21.52
N PRO A 315 2.35 -1.74 20.91
CA PRO A 315 2.91 -1.82 19.56
C PRO A 315 4.02 -2.88 19.49
N ILE A 316 3.78 -3.96 18.73
CA ILE A 316 4.59 -5.20 18.76
C ILE A 316 6.07 -5.02 18.41
N ASN A 317 6.43 -3.93 17.73
CA ASN A 317 7.82 -3.64 17.35
C ASN A 317 8.57 -2.75 18.37
N TYR A 318 7.92 -2.24 19.42
CA TYR A 318 8.56 -1.34 20.39
C TYR A 318 9.75 -1.99 21.09
N LEU A 319 9.62 -3.26 21.47
CA LEU A 319 10.68 -4.00 22.15
C LEU A 319 11.92 -4.21 21.26
N LEU A 320 11.73 -4.35 19.95
CA LEU A 320 12.83 -4.49 18.99
C LEU A 320 13.70 -3.23 18.94
N VAL A 321 13.11 -2.04 19.13
CA VAL A 321 13.86 -0.78 19.13
C VAL A 321 14.83 -0.71 20.31
N ALA A 322 14.45 -1.26 21.46
CA ALA A 322 15.29 -1.40 22.65
C ALA A 322 16.31 -2.55 22.55
N GLY A 323 16.38 -3.25 21.41
CA GLY A 323 17.26 -4.41 21.20
C GLY A 323 16.79 -5.70 21.88
N ALA A 324 15.55 -5.76 22.38
CA ALA A 324 15.03 -6.96 23.03
C ALA A 324 14.74 -8.07 22.00
N LYS A 325 15.19 -9.30 22.30
CA LYS A 325 14.93 -10.49 21.49
C LYS A 325 13.47 -10.89 21.60
N THR A 326 12.64 -10.29 20.76
CA THR A 326 11.18 -10.38 20.83
C THR A 326 10.66 -11.53 19.97
N VAL A 327 9.84 -12.38 20.56
CA VAL A 327 9.27 -13.58 19.94
C VAL A 327 8.16 -13.23 18.95
N ASN A 328 7.30 -12.26 19.31
CA ASN A 328 6.22 -11.77 18.47
C ASN A 328 6.48 -10.33 18.00
N SER A 329 6.48 -10.14 16.68
CA SER A 329 6.69 -8.84 16.03
C SER A 329 6.03 -8.84 14.65
N VAL A 330 6.30 -7.80 13.85
CA VAL A 330 6.04 -7.88 12.41
C VAL A 330 7.12 -8.77 11.77
N ASN A 331 6.72 -9.95 11.31
CA ASN A 331 7.61 -10.89 10.65
C ASN A 331 7.42 -10.83 9.14
N VAL A 332 8.49 -10.51 8.42
CA VAL A 332 8.49 -10.45 6.95
C VAL A 332 8.35 -11.85 6.32
N TYR A 333 8.85 -12.86 7.02
CA TYR A 333 8.74 -14.27 6.68
C TYR A 333 8.51 -15.08 7.97
N PRO A 334 7.83 -16.23 7.90
CA PRO A 334 7.54 -17.05 9.07
C PRO A 334 8.78 -17.75 9.62
N ASP A 335 8.77 -17.93 10.93
CA ASP A 335 9.71 -18.78 11.67
C ASP A 335 8.99 -20.08 12.01
N LEU A 336 8.93 -21.01 11.05
CA LEU A 336 8.14 -22.23 11.16
C LEU A 336 8.63 -23.13 12.30
N ASP A 337 9.94 -23.30 12.42
CA ASP A 337 10.57 -24.11 13.47
C ASP A 337 10.12 -23.66 14.86
N LYS A 338 10.04 -22.33 15.08
CA LYS A 338 9.55 -21.77 16.34
C LYS A 338 8.08 -22.11 16.60
N TRP A 339 7.21 -21.98 15.60
CA TRP A 339 5.78 -22.22 15.79
C TRP A 339 5.45 -23.71 15.92
N HIS A 340 6.22 -24.59 15.27
CA HIS A 340 6.11 -26.04 15.44
C HIS A 340 6.44 -26.53 16.86
N ILE A 341 7.15 -25.74 17.68
CA ILE A 341 7.32 -26.04 19.12
C ILE A 341 5.96 -26.05 19.84
N LEU A 342 5.03 -25.19 19.43
CA LEU A 342 3.70 -25.07 19.99
C LEU A 342 2.65 -25.86 19.19
N ASP A 343 2.91 -26.10 17.91
CA ASP A 343 2.06 -26.84 16.97
C ASP A 343 2.85 -27.97 16.27
N PRO A 344 3.23 -29.04 17.00
CA PRO A 344 4.12 -30.08 16.47
C PRO A 344 3.50 -30.92 15.34
N ASN A 345 2.17 -30.92 15.22
CA ASN A 345 1.46 -31.60 14.15
C ASN A 345 1.27 -30.71 12.91
N GLY A 346 1.60 -29.41 12.98
CA GLY A 346 1.40 -28.45 11.89
C GLY A 346 -0.07 -28.15 11.57
N GLU A 347 -0.98 -28.36 12.53
CA GLU A 347 -2.43 -28.19 12.31
C GLU A 347 -2.82 -26.75 12.01
N ASN A 348 -2.01 -25.79 12.45
CA ASN A 348 -2.21 -24.35 12.30
C ASN A 348 -1.20 -23.71 11.35
N GLU A 349 -0.46 -24.49 10.56
CA GLU A 349 0.59 -23.95 9.69
C GLU A 349 0.06 -22.93 8.68
N GLU A 350 -1.16 -23.13 8.17
CA GLU A 350 -1.82 -22.14 7.32
C GLU A 350 -1.94 -20.77 8.01
N VAL A 351 -2.09 -20.73 9.34
CA VAL A 351 -2.21 -19.49 10.12
C VAL A 351 -0.86 -18.79 10.28
N TYR A 352 0.21 -19.49 10.70
CA TYR A 352 1.49 -18.82 10.98
C TYR A 352 2.49 -18.81 9.83
N ASN A 353 2.28 -19.58 8.75
CA ASN A 353 3.10 -19.55 7.53
C ASN A 353 2.79 -18.30 6.67
N ARG A 354 3.09 -17.10 7.17
CA ARG A 354 2.80 -15.85 6.46
C ARG A 354 3.67 -14.66 6.87
N TYR A 355 3.65 -13.62 6.05
CA TYR A 355 3.90 -12.26 6.53
C TYR A 355 2.84 -11.94 7.61
N ALA A 356 3.25 -11.59 8.82
CA ALA A 356 2.32 -11.37 9.92
C ALA A 356 2.74 -10.27 10.89
N HIS A 357 1.74 -9.51 11.33
CA HIS A 357 1.72 -8.82 12.60
C HIS A 357 1.24 -9.84 13.66
N ILE A 358 2.15 -10.26 14.53
CA ILE A 358 1.89 -11.34 15.48
C ILE A 358 1.49 -10.75 16.83
N THR A 359 0.19 -10.83 17.14
CA THR A 359 -0.36 -10.42 18.43
C THR A 359 -0.43 -11.60 19.38
N VAL A 360 -0.43 -11.33 20.69
CA VAL A 360 -0.46 -12.39 21.70
C VAL A 360 -1.42 -12.04 22.82
N ASP A 361 -2.13 -13.07 23.27
CA ASP A 361 -3.03 -13.06 24.42
C ASP A 361 -2.73 -14.27 25.32
N PHE A 362 -3.24 -14.23 26.55
CA PHE A 362 -2.93 -15.24 27.58
C PHE A 362 -4.18 -15.90 28.13
N GLN A 363 -4.08 -17.19 28.45
CA GLN A 363 -5.15 -18.01 29.01
C GLN A 363 -4.56 -19.14 29.89
N ASN A 364 -5.38 -19.70 30.78
CA ASN A 364 -4.93 -20.75 31.71
C ASN A 364 -5.58 -22.12 31.47
N THR A 365 -6.75 -22.18 30.85
CA THR A 365 -7.62 -23.37 30.86
C THR A 365 -7.61 -24.18 29.58
N THR A 366 -7.25 -23.56 28.45
CA THR A 366 -7.27 -24.17 27.12
C THR A 366 -5.86 -24.22 26.54
N ASN A 367 -5.61 -25.19 25.65
CA ASN A 367 -4.35 -25.31 24.93
C ASN A 367 -4.04 -24.05 24.13
N THR A 368 -2.76 -23.78 23.87
CA THR A 368 -2.36 -22.66 23.00
C THR A 368 -3.03 -22.77 21.63
N THR A 369 -3.57 -21.66 21.13
CA THR A 369 -4.24 -21.61 19.81
C THR A 369 -3.73 -20.49 18.93
N PHE A 370 -3.83 -20.70 17.62
CA PHE A 370 -3.48 -19.73 16.59
C PHE A 370 -4.75 -19.27 15.88
N ASN A 371 -5.09 -17.99 16.03
CA ASN A 371 -6.29 -17.42 15.42
C ASN A 371 -5.90 -16.43 14.32
N LEU A 372 -6.30 -16.74 13.09
CA LEU A 372 -6.17 -15.79 11.99
C LEU A 372 -7.21 -14.66 12.15
N VAL A 373 -6.74 -13.41 12.22
CA VAL A 373 -7.61 -12.23 12.40
C VAL A 373 -7.88 -11.58 11.05
N THR A 374 -6.81 -11.25 10.31
CA THR A 374 -6.85 -10.75 8.94
C THR A 374 -5.72 -11.40 8.13
N GLY A 375 -5.63 -11.14 6.82
CA GLY A 375 -4.63 -11.77 5.95
C GLY A 375 -3.19 -11.68 6.47
N ASP A 376 -2.84 -10.59 7.12
CA ASP A 376 -1.52 -10.27 7.66
C ASP A 376 -1.47 -10.14 9.19
N VAL A 377 -2.50 -10.58 9.92
CA VAL A 377 -2.54 -10.51 11.39
C VAL A 377 -3.04 -11.84 11.95
N PHE A 378 -2.28 -12.42 12.88
CA PHE A 378 -2.77 -13.54 13.69
C PHE A 378 -2.45 -13.34 15.16
N THR A 379 -3.34 -13.86 16.01
CA THR A 379 -3.16 -13.87 17.46
C THR A 379 -2.77 -15.26 17.93
N VAL A 380 -1.73 -15.35 18.75
CA VAL A 380 -1.42 -16.54 19.54
C VAL A 380 -2.04 -16.37 20.92
N ASN A 381 -3.03 -17.21 21.26
CA ASN A 381 -3.56 -17.25 22.62
C ASN A 381 -2.75 -18.29 23.40
N PHE A 382 -1.73 -17.83 24.12
CA PHE A 382 -0.84 -18.69 24.90
C PHE A 382 -1.58 -19.29 26.09
N ASN A 383 -1.57 -20.62 26.19
CA ASN A 383 -1.60 -21.21 27.51
C ASN A 383 -0.32 -20.79 28.24
N VAL A 384 -0.45 -20.17 29.42
CA VAL A 384 0.73 -19.64 30.13
C VAL A 384 1.77 -20.70 30.48
N ASN A 385 1.37 -21.98 30.59
CA ASN A 385 2.31 -23.09 30.82
C ASN A 385 3.17 -23.41 29.59
N ASP A 386 2.73 -23.03 28.39
CA ASP A 386 3.50 -23.23 27.16
C ASP A 386 4.59 -22.16 26.96
N LEU A 387 4.61 -21.10 27.77
CA LEU A 387 5.64 -20.05 27.70
C LEU A 387 7.05 -20.60 27.92
N GLU A 388 7.19 -21.63 28.76
CA GLU A 388 8.47 -22.30 29.02
C GLU A 388 9.03 -22.95 27.75
N LYS A 389 8.17 -23.48 26.87
CA LYS A 389 8.59 -24.13 25.62
C LYS A 389 9.34 -23.16 24.69
N LEU A 390 9.02 -21.87 24.76
CA LEU A 390 9.69 -20.81 24.02
C LEU A 390 10.75 -20.07 24.85
N ASN A 391 11.01 -20.51 26.08
CA ASN A 391 11.91 -19.88 27.04
C ASN A 391 11.61 -18.38 27.22
N ILE A 392 10.34 -18.01 27.39
CA ILE A 392 9.97 -16.61 27.59
C ILE A 392 10.47 -16.13 28.95
N SER A 393 11.21 -15.03 28.99
CA SER A 393 11.75 -14.46 30.22
C SER A 393 10.97 -13.21 30.62
N TYR A 394 10.61 -12.36 29.66
CA TYR A 394 9.90 -11.11 29.96
C TYR A 394 8.68 -10.90 29.07
N ILE A 395 7.66 -10.28 29.63
CA ILE A 395 6.44 -9.89 28.92
C ILE A 395 6.16 -8.43 29.19
N SER A 396 6.07 -7.64 28.11
CA SER A 396 5.59 -6.26 28.19
C SER A 396 4.14 -6.18 27.77
N THR A 397 3.31 -5.59 28.62
CA THR A 397 1.87 -5.49 28.37
C THR A 397 1.20 -4.35 29.14
N THR A 398 -0.02 -4.00 28.76
CA THR A 398 -0.92 -3.15 29.53
C THR A 398 -1.81 -3.94 30.50
N LYS A 399 -1.99 -5.24 30.23
CA LYS A 399 -2.86 -6.14 31.00
C LYS A 399 -2.21 -6.51 32.33
N ASP A 400 -3.03 -6.96 33.27
CA ASP A 400 -2.50 -7.54 34.51
C ASP A 400 -2.27 -9.03 34.30
N LEU A 401 -1.04 -9.50 34.46
CA LEU A 401 -0.70 -10.92 34.26
C LEU A 401 -0.74 -11.72 35.57
N GLU A 402 -0.84 -11.08 36.73
CA GLU A 402 -0.87 -11.78 38.03
C GLU A 402 -2.09 -12.70 38.16
N LEU A 403 -3.18 -12.37 37.45
CA LEU A 403 -4.39 -13.20 37.38
C LEU A 403 -4.20 -14.53 36.65
N PHE A 404 -3.11 -14.68 35.89
CA PHE A 404 -2.75 -15.92 35.22
C PHE A 404 -1.76 -16.78 36.02
N ASN A 405 -1.30 -16.32 37.20
CA ASN A 405 -0.42 -17.11 38.08
C ASN A 405 -1.03 -18.48 38.40
N ASN A 406 -0.21 -19.53 38.34
CA ASN A 406 -0.61 -20.88 38.69
C ASN A 406 0.58 -21.66 39.29
N GLU A 407 0.42 -22.97 39.51
CA GLU A 407 1.45 -23.80 40.12
C GLU A 407 2.75 -23.88 39.30
N ASN A 408 2.67 -23.81 37.97
CA ASN A 408 3.81 -23.97 37.06
C ASN A 408 4.46 -22.64 36.66
N VAL A 409 3.70 -21.54 36.64
CA VAL A 409 4.19 -20.24 36.16
C VAL A 409 3.70 -19.08 37.02
N THR A 410 4.61 -18.16 37.34
CA THR A 410 4.35 -16.94 38.09
C THR A 410 4.88 -15.72 37.34
N PHE A 411 4.08 -14.65 37.30
CA PHE A 411 4.41 -13.38 36.68
C PHE A 411 4.78 -12.35 37.75
N GLU A 412 6.07 -12.02 37.83
CA GLU A 412 6.61 -11.04 38.76
C GLU A 412 6.72 -9.67 38.06
N LYS A 413 5.94 -8.68 38.49
CA LYS A 413 5.99 -7.34 37.90
C LYS A 413 7.27 -6.63 38.32
N VAL A 414 8.14 -6.38 37.34
CA VAL A 414 9.45 -5.73 37.55
C VAL A 414 9.43 -4.25 37.19
N TYR A 415 8.42 -3.80 36.44
CA TYR A 415 8.23 -2.39 36.10
C TYR A 415 6.76 -2.08 35.85
N GLN A 416 6.35 -0.86 36.21
CA GLN A 416 5.07 -0.29 35.81
C GLN A 416 5.21 1.23 35.69
N LYS A 417 4.76 1.78 34.55
CA LYS A 417 4.58 3.21 34.34
C LYS A 417 3.34 3.46 33.49
N ASP A 418 2.44 4.30 33.99
CA ASP A 418 1.13 4.54 33.39
C ASP A 418 0.39 3.22 33.14
N ILE A 419 0.07 2.94 31.87
CA ILE A 419 -0.56 1.68 31.45
C ILE A 419 0.47 0.58 31.18
N PHE A 420 1.74 0.89 30.93
CA PHE A 420 2.76 -0.08 30.53
C PHE A 420 3.34 -0.82 31.73
N LYS A 421 3.45 -2.15 31.61
CA LYS A 421 4.00 -3.05 32.63
C LYS A 421 5.01 -3.99 31.99
N ILE A 422 6.01 -4.39 32.77
CA ILE A 422 6.94 -5.46 32.42
C ILE A 422 6.87 -6.52 33.51
N TYR A 423 6.66 -7.76 33.11
CA TYR A 423 6.66 -8.93 33.97
C TYR A 423 7.85 -9.83 33.65
N HIS A 424 8.51 -10.33 34.69
CA HIS A 424 9.44 -11.44 34.61
C HIS A 424 8.67 -12.74 34.83
N VAL A 425 8.83 -13.69 33.92
CA VAL A 425 8.18 -14.99 33.97
C VAL A 425 9.07 -15.96 34.77
N ARG A 426 8.50 -16.56 35.81
CA ARG A 426 9.15 -17.60 36.62
C ARG A 426 8.45 -18.93 36.41
N TYR A 427 9.22 -19.94 36.04
CA TYR A 427 8.77 -21.32 35.96
C TYR A 427 9.11 -22.02 37.28
N ASN A 428 8.13 -22.73 37.86
CA ASN A 428 8.20 -23.33 39.20
C ASN A 428 8.50 -24.83 39.17
#